data_AF-A0A534BXB1-F1
#
_entry.id   AF-A0A534BXB1-F1
#
_cell.length_a   1.000
_cell.length_b   1.000
_cell.length_c   1.000
_cell.angle_alpha   90.00
_cell.angle_beta   90.00
_cell.angle_gamma   90.00
#
_symmetry.space_group_name_H-M   'P 1'
#
loop_
_entity.id
_entity.type
_entity.pdbx_description
1 polymer ?
#
loop_
_entity_poly.entity_id
_entity_poly.type
_entity_poly.pdbx_seq_one_letter_code
_entity_poly.pdbx_strand_id
1 'polypeptide(L)'
;MSTHFNEVTQRQSDGALAQARGRTAESAMRAPADVYEDQEGLTLVADMPGVSRERLDVRVDGDKLLLEGSVQFELPGQAEALYADVRSTLYRRSFALSRELDTAQIQA
;
A
#
# COMPACT_ATOMS: atom_id res chain seq x y z
N MET A 1 -50.54 -32.52 6.64
CA MET A 1 -49.26 -33.08 7.11
C MET A 1 -48.16 -32.58 6.19
N SER A 2 -47.18 -31.92 6.80
CA SER A 2 -45.78 -31.83 6.38
C SER A 2 -45.43 -31.17 5.04
N THR A 3 -45.03 -29.90 5.18
CA THR A 3 -43.94 -29.21 4.47
C THR A 3 -42.74 -30.12 4.17
N HIS A 4 -42.10 -29.96 3.00
CA HIS A 4 -40.65 -29.70 2.81
C HIS A 4 -40.39 -29.60 1.29
N PHE A 5 -40.04 -28.44 0.73
CA PHE A 5 -38.79 -27.66 0.79
C PHE A 5 -37.85 -28.05 -0.37
N ASN A 6 -37.59 -27.06 -1.23
CA ASN A 6 -36.82 -27.16 -2.47
C ASN A 6 -35.38 -26.69 -2.18
N GLU A 7 -34.41 -27.59 -2.23
CA GLU A 7 -32.97 -27.31 -2.33
C GLU A 7 -32.52 -27.96 -3.65
N VAL A 8 -31.81 -27.33 -4.57
CA VAL A 8 -30.45 -26.81 -4.43
C VAL A 8 -30.25 -25.71 -5.50
N THR A 9 -30.28 -24.45 -5.10
CA THR A 9 -29.65 -23.33 -5.83
C THR A 9 -29.01 -22.43 -4.79
N GLN A 10 -27.89 -22.90 -4.24
CA GLN A 10 -27.00 -22.11 -3.38
C GLN A 10 -25.67 -22.87 -3.27
N ARG A 11 -24.85 -22.78 -4.32
CA ARG A 11 -23.41 -23.12 -4.28
C ARG A 11 -22.55 -22.16 -5.10
N GLN A 12 -23.08 -20.99 -5.47
CA GLN A 12 -22.34 -19.99 -6.25
C GLN A 12 -22.12 -18.67 -5.49
N SER A 13 -22.78 -18.45 -4.36
CA SER A 13 -22.64 -17.23 -3.54
C SER A 13 -21.51 -17.27 -2.50
N ASP A 14 -21.00 -18.45 -2.13
CA ASP A 14 -19.96 -18.57 -1.09
C ASP A 14 -18.56 -18.20 -1.58
N GLY A 15 -18.28 -18.34 -2.89
CA GLY A 15 -16.98 -18.00 -3.48
C GLY A 15 -16.69 -16.49 -3.52
N ALA A 16 -17.72 -15.66 -3.67
CA ALA A 16 -17.59 -14.21 -3.72
C ALA A 16 -17.38 -13.60 -2.32
N LEU A 17 -18.04 -14.16 -1.29
CA LEU A 17 -17.87 -13.74 0.10
C LEU A 17 -16.52 -14.21 0.70
N ALA A 18 -15.99 -15.35 0.24
CA ALA A 18 -14.66 -15.81 0.62
C ALA A 18 -13.54 -14.94 0.02
N GLN A 19 -13.70 -14.47 -1.23
CA GLN A 19 -12.74 -13.54 -1.85
C GLN A 19 -12.77 -12.15 -1.20
N ALA A 20 -13.92 -11.69 -0.72
CA ALA A 20 -14.05 -10.42 0.00
C ALA A 20 -13.42 -10.45 1.41
N ARG A 21 -13.31 -11.63 2.04
CA ARG A 21 -12.71 -11.83 3.37
C ARG A 21 -11.19 -12.06 3.36
N GLY A 22 -10.58 -12.18 2.18
CA GLY A 22 -9.15 -12.51 2.01
C GLY A 22 -8.22 -11.30 1.85
N ARG A 23 -8.74 -10.10 1.56
CA ARG A 23 -7.95 -8.86 1.67
C ARG A 23 -8.05 -8.34 3.09
N THR A 24 -7.42 -9.03 4.03
CA THR A 24 -6.88 -8.30 5.19
C THR A 24 -6.00 -7.22 4.55
N ALA A 25 -6.38 -5.95 4.68
CA ALA A 25 -5.57 -4.87 4.14
C ALA A 25 -4.15 -5.07 4.68
N GLU A 26 -3.18 -5.37 3.80
CA GLU A 26 -1.79 -5.49 4.19
C GLU A 26 -1.44 -4.24 4.99
N SER A 27 -1.01 -4.41 6.24
CA SER A 27 -0.64 -3.27 7.07
C SER A 27 0.58 -2.63 6.45
N ALA A 28 0.45 -1.39 5.99
CA ALA A 28 1.56 -0.70 5.34
C ALA A 28 2.67 -0.41 6.35
N MET A 29 3.91 -0.67 5.94
CA MET A 29 5.10 -0.24 6.64
C MET A 29 5.22 1.27 6.58
N ARG A 30 5.62 1.87 7.70
CA ARG A 30 5.98 3.29 7.73
C ARG A 30 7.38 3.45 7.15
N ALA A 31 7.49 4.08 5.98
CA ALA A 31 8.80 4.42 5.42
C ALA A 31 9.57 5.35 6.40
N PRO A 32 10.81 5.03 6.77
CA PRO A 32 11.74 5.98 7.38
C PRO A 32 11.92 7.16 6.43
N ALA A 33 11.98 8.37 6.99
CA ALA A 33 12.13 9.56 6.18
C ALA A 33 12.72 10.71 6.98
N ASP A 34 13.56 11.48 6.31
CA ASP A 34 14.17 12.71 6.77
C ASP A 34 13.64 13.90 5.95
N VAL A 35 13.58 15.06 6.59
CA VAL A 35 13.09 16.31 5.98
C VAL A 35 14.10 17.41 6.26
N TYR A 36 14.49 18.11 5.19
CA TYR A 36 15.44 19.21 5.22
C TYR A 36 14.80 20.46 4.62
N GLU A 37 15.16 21.62 5.14
CA GLU A 37 14.72 22.92 4.65
C GLU A 37 15.93 23.80 4.37
N ASP A 38 15.94 24.43 3.20
CA ASP A 38 16.93 25.44 2.82
C ASP A 38 16.27 26.60 2.05
N GLN A 39 17.07 27.44 1.40
CA GLN A 39 16.59 28.60 0.66
C GLN A 39 15.80 28.25 -0.60
N GLU A 40 15.99 27.04 -1.15
CA GLU A 40 15.32 26.56 -2.36
C GLU A 40 13.98 25.88 -2.03
N GLY A 41 13.86 25.28 -0.84
CA GLY A 41 12.60 24.76 -0.32
C GLY A 41 12.75 23.60 0.65
N LEU A 42 11.78 22.68 0.62
CA LEU A 42 11.77 21.46 1.42
C LEU A 42 12.19 20.24 0.60
N THR A 43 13.17 19.50 1.10
CA THR A 43 13.59 18.20 0.54
C THR A 43 13.19 17.08 1.48
N LEU A 44 12.52 16.06 0.94
CA LEU A 44 12.12 14.87 1.67
C LEU A 44 12.85 13.64 1.12
N VAL A 45 13.55 12.93 2.00
CA VAL A 45 14.25 11.69 1.65
C VAL A 45 13.54 10.55 2.35
N ALA A 46 13.03 9.57 1.60
CA ALA A 46 12.30 8.42 2.15
C ALA A 46 12.95 7.10 1.74
N ASP A 47 13.28 6.27 2.72
CA ASP A 47 13.86 4.96 2.48
C ASP A 47 12.78 3.93 2.17
N MET A 48 12.75 3.48 0.91
CA MET A 48 11.79 2.49 0.41
C MET A 48 12.53 1.37 -0.36
N PRO A 49 13.36 0.56 0.31
CA PRO A 49 14.14 -0.48 -0.35
C PRO A 49 13.23 -1.49 -1.07
N GLY A 50 13.58 -1.82 -2.32
CA GLY A 50 12.82 -2.75 -3.16
C GLY A 50 11.59 -2.13 -3.85
N VAL A 51 11.30 -0.85 -3.64
CA VAL A 51 10.30 -0.11 -4.43
C VAL A 51 10.99 0.48 -5.67
N SER A 52 10.55 0.08 -6.86
CA SER A 52 11.03 0.68 -8.11
C SER A 52 10.30 2.00 -8.39
N ARG A 53 10.86 2.84 -9.27
CA ARG A 53 10.26 4.15 -9.61
C ARG A 53 8.84 4.00 -10.15
N GLU A 54 8.58 2.95 -10.93
CA GLU A 54 7.28 2.67 -11.55
C GLU A 54 6.22 2.24 -10.51
N ARG A 55 6.65 1.92 -9.29
CA ARG A 55 5.80 1.46 -8.18
C ARG A 55 5.81 2.41 -7.00
N LEU A 56 6.36 3.59 -7.20
CA LEU A 56 6.26 4.71 -6.29
C LEU A 56 5.12 5.62 -6.77
N ASP A 57 4.11 5.78 -5.94
CA ASP A 57 3.05 6.77 -6.09
C ASP A 57 3.30 7.92 -5.13
N VAL A 58 3.43 9.12 -5.66
CA VAL A 58 3.57 10.36 -4.89
C VAL A 58 2.42 11.26 -5.28
N ARG A 59 1.56 11.57 -4.32
CA ARG A 59 0.36 12.38 -4.57
C ARG A 59 0.07 13.32 -3.43
N VAL A 60 -0.62 14.41 -3.78
CA VAL A 60 -1.15 15.36 -2.80
C VAL A 60 -2.65 15.13 -2.66
N ASP A 61 -3.11 14.93 -1.44
CA ASP A 61 -4.52 14.84 -1.07
C ASP A 61 -4.84 15.93 -0.03
N GLY A 62 -5.49 17.01 -0.47
CA GLY A 62 -5.73 18.19 0.34
C GLY A 62 -4.43 18.84 0.81
N ASP A 63 -4.20 18.82 2.11
CA ASP A 63 -3.01 19.35 2.78
C ASP A 63 -1.97 18.27 3.11
N LYS A 64 -2.02 17.11 2.43
CA LYS A 64 -1.13 15.98 2.70
C LYS A 64 -0.36 15.54 1.48
N LEU A 65 0.95 15.39 1.63
CA LEU A 65 1.78 14.61 0.73
C LEU A 65 1.72 13.15 1.16
N LEU A 66 1.35 12.26 0.24
CA LEU A 66 1.25 10.83 0.44
C LEU A 66 2.24 10.12 -0.48
N LEU A 67 3.13 9.33 0.12
CA LEU A 67 4.08 8.44 -0.54
C LEU A 67 3.59 7.02 -0.34
N GLU A 68 3.39 6.29 -1.42
CA GLU A 68 3.06 4.87 -1.40
C GLU A 68 3.99 4.10 -2.32
N GLY A 69 4.48 2.95 -1.85
CA GLY A 69 5.40 2.12 -2.60
C GLY A 69 5.10 0.65 -2.40
N SER A 70 5.10 -0.13 -3.48
CA SER A 70 4.96 -1.60 -3.38
C SER A 70 6.25 -2.30 -3.78
N VAL A 71 6.74 -3.18 -2.91
CA VAL A 71 7.89 -4.06 -3.15
C VAL A 71 7.41 -5.31 -3.90
N GLN A 72 8.13 -5.73 -4.95
CA GLN A 72 8.03 -7.13 -5.41
C GLN A 72 9.23 -7.92 -4.93
N PHE A 73 8.95 -9.16 -4.59
CA PHE A 73 9.94 -10.22 -4.50
C PHE A 73 9.64 -11.24 -5.60
N GLU A 74 10.59 -11.45 -6.49
CA GLU A 74 10.57 -12.62 -7.37
C GLU A 74 11.23 -13.77 -6.63
N LEU A 75 10.42 -14.70 -6.11
CA LEU A 75 10.93 -15.96 -5.58
C LEU A 75 11.16 -16.92 -6.76
N PRO A 76 12.37 -17.47 -6.95
CA PRO A 76 12.59 -18.55 -7.90
C PRO A 76 11.63 -19.70 -7.65
N GLY A 77 11.16 -20.40 -8.69
CA GLY A 77 10.04 -21.36 -8.57
C GLY A 77 10.23 -22.55 -7.62
N GLN A 78 11.46 -22.78 -7.16
CA GLN A 78 11.82 -23.81 -6.17
C GLN A 78 12.35 -23.22 -4.85
N ALA A 79 12.24 -21.90 -4.66
CA ALA A 79 12.61 -21.22 -3.44
C ALA A 79 11.44 -21.21 -2.45
N GLU A 80 11.71 -21.63 -1.22
CA GLU A 80 10.77 -21.58 -0.11
C GLU A 80 11.18 -20.47 0.86
N ALA A 81 10.23 -19.60 1.22
CA ALA A 81 10.46 -18.56 2.21
C ALA A 81 10.50 -19.18 3.61
N LEU A 82 11.69 -19.46 4.12
CA LEU A 82 11.87 -20.02 5.47
C LEU A 82 11.58 -19.01 6.58
N TYR A 83 11.92 -17.75 6.33
CA TYR A 83 11.76 -16.69 7.31
C TYR A 83 11.65 -15.32 6.61
N ALA A 84 10.79 -14.46 7.16
CA ALA A 84 10.59 -13.10 6.70
C ALA A 84 10.42 -12.18 7.93
N ASP A 85 11.37 -11.29 8.15
CA ASP A 85 11.30 -10.28 9.21
C ASP A 85 10.13 -9.32 8.98
N VAL A 86 9.82 -9.05 7.71
CA VAL A 86 8.77 -8.12 7.33
C VAL A 86 7.76 -8.83 6.45
N ARG A 87 6.49 -8.72 6.82
CA ARG A 87 5.37 -9.44 6.21
C ARG A 87 4.51 -8.58 5.29
N SER A 88 4.86 -7.31 5.15
CA SER A 88 4.16 -6.36 4.30
C SER A 88 5.03 -6.00 3.11
N THR A 89 4.41 -5.88 1.96
CA THR A 89 5.06 -5.42 0.73
C THR A 89 4.78 -3.95 0.44
N LEU A 90 4.00 -3.28 1.29
CA LEU A 90 3.53 -1.91 1.07
C LEU A 90 4.22 -0.95 2.03
N TYR A 91 4.84 0.10 1.50
CA TYR A 91 5.22 1.30 2.22
C TYR A 91 4.13 2.35 2.10
N ARG A 92 3.84 3.05 3.19
CA ARG A 92 3.00 4.25 3.19
C ARG A 92 3.56 5.29 4.13
N ARG A 93 3.69 6.52 3.65
CA ARG A 93 4.07 7.68 4.45
C ARG A 93 3.21 8.88 4.10
N SER A 94 2.74 9.60 5.10
CA SER A 94 2.01 10.85 4.91
C SER A 94 2.67 11.98 5.71
N PHE A 95 2.75 13.15 5.09
CA PHE A 95 3.28 14.38 5.66
C PHE A 95 2.25 15.48 5.48
N ALA A 96 2.01 16.26 6.53
CA ALA A 96 1.21 17.48 6.40
C ALA A 96 2.03 18.54 5.67
N LEU A 97 1.40 19.22 4.71
CA LEU A 97 1.97 20.30 3.93
C LEU A 97 1.56 21.64 4.54
N SER A 98 2.54 22.53 4.68
CA SER A 98 2.25 23.93 5.00
C SER A 98 1.51 24.59 3.85
N ARG A 99 0.68 25.60 4.15
CA ARG A 99 -0.07 26.38 3.15
C ARG A 99 0.83 27.24 2.26
N GLU A 100 2.08 27.43 2.66
CA GLU A 100 3.07 28.23 1.96
C GLU A 100 3.77 27.45 0.83
N LEU A 101 3.60 26.12 0.78
CA LEU A 101 4.21 25.26 -0.22
C LEU A 101 3.37 25.22 -1.49
N ASP A 102 4.00 25.50 -2.63
CA ASP A 102 3.39 25.31 -3.94
C ASP A 102 3.43 23.83 -4.34
N THR A 103 2.30 23.14 -4.18
CA THR A 103 2.17 21.72 -4.49
C THR A 103 2.28 21.41 -5.98
N ALA A 104 2.12 22.40 -6.86
CA ALA A 104 2.31 22.24 -8.30
C ALA A 104 3.79 22.13 -8.70
N GLN A 105 4.72 22.47 -7.80
CA GLN A 105 6.17 22.43 -8.04
C GLN A 105 6.86 21.20 -7.42
N ILE A 106 6.10 20.23 -6.90
CA ILE A 106 6.67 18.98 -6.34
C ILE A 106 7.36 18.16 -7.45
N GLN A 107 8.55 17.66 -7.17
CA GLN A 107 9.37 16.85 -8.07
C GLN A 107 9.86 15.58 -7.36
N ALA A 108 9.83 14.43 -8.05
CA ALA A 108 10.17 13.10 -7.50
C ALA A 108 10.85 12.16 -8.53
#